data_AF-A0A430EIH1-F1
#
_entry.id   AF-A0A430EIH1-F1
#
_cell.length_a   1.000
_cell.length_b   1.000
_cell.length_c   1.000
_cell.angle_alpha   90.00
_cell.angle_beta   90.00
_cell.angle_gamma   90.00
#
_symmetry.space_group_name_H-M   'P 1'
#
loop_
_entity.id
_entity.type
_entity.pdbx_description
1 polymer ?
#
loop_
_entity_poly.entity_id
_entity_poly.type
_entity_poly.pdbx_seq_one_letter_code
_entity_poly.pdbx_strand_id
1 'polypeptide(L)'
;MVVEDLLNALQVRGFSKMSDFDIQRYYYFLAALAKSSTQEECAHIYSTRVEAGMELQVISRMGIVPFREFLGLLRKAIFSSLDADMPVVEISELQKDKATAAFAKPLEIEWRKLPASRLDAVTSAVQNQKDAQPADVCTAYQIILDVAYAMPGDEGAWFRRDFLVNSQPQ
;
A
#
# COMPACT_ATOMS: atom_id res chain seq x y z
N MET A 1 15.87 -19.65 -1.46
CA MET A 1 15.63 -18.24 -1.17
C MET A 1 16.00 -17.49 -2.45
N VAL A 2 14.97 -17.15 -3.22
CA VAL A 2 15.12 -16.46 -4.50
C VAL A 2 15.53 -15.02 -4.18
N VAL A 3 16.35 -14.39 -5.03
CA VAL A 3 16.84 -13.00 -4.79
C VAL A 3 15.69 -12.02 -4.51
N GLU A 4 14.51 -12.27 -5.08
CA GLU A 4 13.28 -11.52 -4.84
C GLU A 4 12.80 -11.58 -3.39
N ASP A 5 12.83 -12.76 -2.75
CA ASP A 5 12.45 -12.93 -1.34
C ASP A 5 13.33 -12.05 -0.42
N LEU A 6 14.63 -12.01 -0.71
CA LEU A 6 15.59 -11.21 0.04
C LEU A 6 15.33 -9.70 -0.17
N LEU A 7 15.06 -9.28 -1.41
CA LEU A 7 14.77 -7.88 -1.71
C LEU A 7 13.48 -7.41 -1.05
N ASN A 8 12.43 -8.24 -1.06
CA ASN A 8 11.17 -7.94 -0.38
C ASN A 8 11.38 -7.85 1.14
N ALA A 9 12.11 -8.79 1.74
CA ALA A 9 12.42 -8.75 3.17
C ALA A 9 13.20 -7.48 3.56
N LEU A 10 14.18 -7.08 2.76
CA LEU A 10 14.95 -5.85 2.97
C LEU A 10 14.08 -4.59 2.80
N GLN A 11 13.16 -4.57 1.84
CA GLN A 11 12.24 -3.45 1.65
C GLN A 11 11.29 -3.29 2.84
N VAL A 12 10.62 -4.37 3.27
CA VAL A 12 9.68 -4.34 4.40
C VAL A 12 10.38 -3.88 5.68
N ARG A 13 11.55 -4.46 5.99
CA ARG A 13 12.37 -4.03 7.12
C ARG A 13 12.79 -2.56 6.98
N GLY A 14 13.12 -2.14 5.77
CA GLY A 14 13.45 -0.76 5.42
C GLY A 14 12.35 0.24 5.74
N PHE A 15 11.11 -0.06 5.36
CA PHE A 15 9.97 0.83 5.60
C PHE A 15 9.76 1.12 7.09
N SER A 16 10.00 0.16 7.98
CA SER A 16 9.92 0.36 9.43
C SER A 16 10.89 1.42 9.98
N LYS A 17 11.94 1.76 9.22
CA LYS A 17 12.99 2.73 9.57
C LYS A 17 12.94 4.03 8.77
N MET A 18 12.14 4.07 7.70
CA MET A 18 12.00 5.27 6.87
C MET A 18 11.21 6.36 7.57
N SER A 19 11.39 7.61 7.12
CA SER A 19 10.61 8.75 7.58
C SER A 19 9.13 8.62 7.20
N ASP A 20 8.23 9.20 8.00
CA ASP A 20 6.80 9.22 7.69
C ASP A 20 6.49 9.93 6.36
N PHE A 21 7.30 10.94 6.01
CA PHE A 21 7.21 11.61 4.71
C PHE A 21 7.48 10.65 3.54
N ASP A 22 8.54 9.85 3.63
CA ASP A 22 8.85 8.88 2.56
C ASP A 22 7.81 7.75 2.49
N ILE A 23 7.30 7.29 3.64
CA ILE A 23 6.20 6.31 3.70
C ILE A 23 4.93 6.88 3.08
N GLN A 24 4.56 8.12 3.40
CA GLN A 24 3.40 8.77 2.79
C GLN A 24 3.55 8.88 1.26
N ARG A 25 4.75 9.22 0.77
CA ARG A 25 5.02 9.25 -0.68
C ARG A 25 4.92 7.86 -1.30
N TYR A 26 5.32 6.80 -0.59
CA TYR A 26 5.12 5.43 -1.07
C TYR A 26 3.63 5.11 -1.25
N TYR A 27 2.76 5.45 -0.28
CA TYR A 27 1.31 5.30 -0.43
C TYR A 27 0.72 6.12 -1.57
N TYR A 28 1.22 7.35 -1.77
CA TYR A 28 0.86 8.15 -2.94
C TYR A 28 1.17 7.41 -4.26
N PHE A 29 2.34 6.75 -4.35
CA PHE A 29 2.69 5.96 -5.52
C PHE A 29 1.80 4.75 -5.72
N LEU A 30 1.46 4.01 -4.66
CA LEU A 30 0.51 2.90 -4.77
C LEU A 30 -0.86 3.38 -5.25
N ALA A 31 -1.37 4.48 -4.68
CA ALA A 31 -2.63 5.08 -5.13
C ALA A 31 -2.59 5.50 -6.61
N ALA A 32 -1.50 6.15 -7.04
CA ALA A 32 -1.30 6.57 -8.42
C ALA A 32 -1.10 5.39 -9.39
N LEU A 33 -0.44 4.32 -8.94
CA LEU A 33 -0.27 3.07 -9.65
C LEU A 33 -1.63 2.44 -9.95
N ALA A 34 -2.47 2.30 -8.91
CA ALA A 34 -3.81 1.75 -9.04
C ALA A 34 -4.68 2.52 -10.06
N LYS A 35 -4.48 3.85 -10.16
CA LYS A 35 -5.17 4.73 -11.13
C LYS A 35 -4.62 4.63 -12.56
N SER A 36 -3.38 4.16 -12.71
CA SER A 36 -2.67 4.06 -14.00
C SER A 36 -2.67 2.65 -14.58
N SER A 37 -3.16 1.67 -13.82
CA SER A 37 -3.37 0.28 -14.22
C SER A 37 -4.70 0.08 -14.95
N THR A 38 -4.79 -0.96 -15.79
CA THR A 38 -6.09 -1.55 -16.13
C THR A 38 -6.70 -2.25 -14.90
N GLN A 39 -7.98 -2.63 -14.97
CA GLN A 39 -8.64 -3.32 -13.85
C GLN A 39 -7.96 -4.67 -13.55
N GLU A 40 -7.54 -5.38 -14.58
CA GLU A 40 -6.84 -6.67 -14.48
C GLU A 40 -5.46 -6.51 -13.85
N GLU A 41 -4.69 -5.53 -14.32
CA GLU A 41 -3.35 -5.25 -13.78
C GLU A 41 -3.43 -4.82 -12.32
N CYS A 42 -4.38 -3.94 -12.00
CA CYS A 42 -4.61 -3.46 -10.64
C CYS A 42 -5.01 -4.62 -9.71
N ALA A 43 -5.97 -5.45 -10.12
CA ALA A 43 -6.38 -6.61 -9.35
C ALA A 43 -5.21 -7.60 -9.16
N HIS A 44 -4.36 -7.77 -10.18
CA HIS A 44 -3.18 -8.63 -10.08
C HIS A 44 -2.13 -8.06 -9.11
N ILE A 45 -1.78 -6.78 -9.24
CA ILE A 45 -0.80 -6.08 -8.39
C ILE A 45 -1.19 -6.15 -6.92
N TYR A 46 -2.48 -5.99 -6.60
CA TYR A 46 -2.96 -5.98 -5.23
C TYR A 46 -3.51 -7.33 -4.75
N SER A 47 -3.40 -8.38 -5.57
CA SER A 47 -3.71 -9.74 -5.14
C SER A 47 -2.57 -10.34 -4.31
N THR A 48 -2.85 -11.44 -3.63
CA THR A 48 -1.90 -12.15 -2.74
C THR A 48 -0.65 -12.72 -3.44
N ARG A 49 -0.51 -12.59 -4.77
CA ARG A 49 0.70 -12.95 -5.51
C ARG A 49 1.10 -11.80 -6.42
N VAL A 50 1.99 -10.94 -5.93
CA VAL A 50 2.56 -9.86 -6.72
C VAL A 50 3.64 -10.43 -7.64
N GLU A 51 3.43 -10.38 -8.95
CA GLU A 51 4.52 -10.48 -9.92
C GLU A 51 5.20 -9.12 -10.05
N ALA A 52 6.38 -8.96 -9.45
CA ALA A 52 7.14 -7.69 -9.46
C ALA A 52 7.37 -7.11 -10.88
N GLY A 53 7.39 -7.98 -11.90
CA GLY A 53 7.48 -7.56 -13.30
C GLY A 53 6.29 -6.74 -13.78
N MET A 54 5.06 -7.06 -13.36
CA MET A 54 3.86 -6.33 -13.78
C MET A 54 3.79 -4.96 -13.14
N GLU A 55 4.06 -4.85 -11.83
CA GLU A 55 4.11 -3.57 -11.13
C GLU A 55 5.10 -2.61 -11.82
N LEU A 56 6.33 -3.06 -12.10
CA LEU A 56 7.34 -2.25 -12.78
C LEU A 56 6.91 -1.82 -14.19
N GLN A 57 6.22 -2.70 -14.94
CA GLN A 57 5.67 -2.35 -16.24
C GLN A 57 4.64 -1.23 -16.15
N VAL A 58 3.69 -1.31 -15.21
CA VAL A 58 2.69 -0.24 -15.04
C VAL A 58 3.36 1.07 -14.63
N ILE A 59 4.29 1.04 -13.66
CA ILE A 59 4.99 2.25 -13.21
C ILE A 59 5.78 2.88 -14.36
N SER A 60 6.40 2.08 -15.24
CA SER A 60 7.11 2.61 -16.40
C SER A 60 6.22 3.42 -17.35
N ARG A 61 4.91 3.11 -17.42
CA ARG A 61 3.92 3.84 -18.23
C ARG A 61 3.43 5.13 -17.58
N MET A 62 3.62 5.31 -16.27
CA MET A 62 3.29 6.55 -15.55
C MET A 62 4.27 7.70 -15.89
N GLY A 63 5.34 7.41 -16.61
CA GLY A 63 6.36 8.36 -17.03
C GLY A 63 7.64 8.29 -16.19
N ILE A 64 8.70 8.91 -16.71
CA ILE A 64 10.05 8.75 -16.16
C ILE A 64 10.23 9.34 -14.75
N VAL A 65 9.51 10.43 -14.44
CA VAL A 65 9.62 11.09 -13.14
C VAL A 65 9.00 10.22 -12.03
N PRO A 66 7.72 9.78 -12.12
CA PRO A 66 7.16 8.84 -11.15
C PRO A 66 7.98 7.57 -10.97
N PHE A 67 8.48 6.99 -12.07
CA PHE A 67 9.30 5.78 -12.01
C PHE A 67 10.61 6.00 -11.23
N ARG A 68 11.32 7.11 -11.49
CA ARG A 68 12.56 7.46 -10.77
C ARG A 68 12.31 7.65 -9.28
N GLU A 69 11.24 8.36 -8.93
CA GLU A 69 10.90 8.63 -7.52
C GLU A 69 10.52 7.34 -6.78
N PHE A 70 9.76 6.45 -7.41
CA PHE A 70 9.44 5.13 -6.86
C PHE A 70 10.70 4.28 -6.63
N LEU A 71 11.57 4.15 -7.63
CA LEU A 71 12.85 3.46 -7.47
C LEU A 71 13.73 4.11 -6.40
N GLY A 72 13.67 5.43 -6.25
CA GLY A 72 14.32 6.17 -5.19
C GLY A 72 13.84 5.77 -3.80
N LEU A 73 12.52 5.59 -3.62
CA LEU A 73 11.94 5.11 -2.36
C LEU A 73 12.33 3.66 -2.07
N LEU A 74 12.28 2.77 -3.06
CA LEU A 74 12.74 1.37 -2.89
C LEU A 74 14.21 1.30 -2.50
N ARG A 75 15.06 2.10 -3.16
CA ARG A 75 16.48 2.22 -2.83
C ARG A 75 16.67 2.69 -1.39
N LYS A 76 15.95 3.73 -0.96
CA LYS A 76 15.99 4.22 0.42
C LYS A 76 15.61 3.13 1.42
N ALA A 77 14.52 2.39 1.18
CA ALA A 77 14.08 1.29 2.03
C ALA A 77 15.20 0.24 2.21
N ILE A 78 15.78 -0.23 1.11
CA ILE A 78 16.87 -1.22 1.16
C ILE A 78 18.07 -0.69 1.96
N PHE A 79 18.52 0.54 1.72
CA PHE A 79 19.65 1.09 2.46
C PHE A 79 19.34 1.31 3.95
N SER A 80 18.14 1.77 4.28
CA SER A 80 17.68 1.86 5.68
C SER A 80 17.67 0.51 6.39
N SER A 81 17.32 -0.57 5.69
CA SER A 81 17.38 -1.92 6.25
C SER A 81 18.81 -2.39 6.52
N LEU A 82 19.77 -2.00 5.67
CA LEU A 82 21.19 -2.37 5.80
C LEU A 82 21.93 -1.50 6.82
N ASP A 83 21.42 -0.31 7.12
CA ASP A 83 21.97 0.57 8.15
C ASP A 83 21.62 0.06 9.55
N ALA A 84 22.64 -0.40 10.29
CA ALA A 84 22.50 -0.94 11.63
C ALA A 84 22.14 0.14 12.67
N ASP A 85 22.55 1.38 12.44
CA ASP A 85 22.38 2.48 13.40
C ASP A 85 21.04 3.20 13.23
N MET A 86 20.34 2.95 12.12
CA MET A 86 19.04 3.55 11.87
C MET A 86 17.94 2.92 12.76
N PRO A 87 17.24 3.72 13.58
CA PRO A 87 16.26 3.22 14.53
C PRO A 87 15.02 2.67 13.83
N VAL A 88 14.45 1.60 14.39
CA VAL A 88 13.14 1.09 14.00
C VAL A 88 12.07 1.87 14.74
N VAL A 89 11.05 2.34 14.02
CA VAL A 89 9.87 2.94 14.64
C VAL A 89 8.87 1.84 14.94
N GLU A 90 8.75 1.49 16.22
CA GLU A 90 7.77 0.53 16.71
C GLU A 90 6.46 1.23 17.06
N ILE A 91 5.35 0.63 16.68
CA ILE A 91 4.00 1.12 16.97
C ILE A 91 3.40 0.21 18.04
N SER A 92 3.05 0.78 19.17
CA SER A 92 2.37 0.06 20.25
C SER A 92 0.96 -0.37 19.85
N GLU A 93 0.42 -1.42 20.48
CA GLU A 93 -0.96 -1.87 20.24
C GLU A 93 -1.99 -0.74 20.40
N LEU A 94 -1.84 0.11 21.43
CA LEU A 94 -2.71 1.27 21.61
C LEU A 94 -2.68 2.25 20.43
N GLN A 95 -1.51 2.45 19.81
CA GLN A 95 -1.38 3.29 18.63
C GLN A 95 -1.98 2.62 17.39
N LYS A 96 -1.83 1.30 17.25
CA LYS A 96 -2.47 0.52 16.17
C LYS A 96 -3.99 0.60 16.25
N ASP A 97 -4.56 0.42 17.45
CA ASP A 97 -6.00 0.51 17.68
C ASP A 97 -6.55 1.89 17.31
N LYS A 98 -5.86 2.95 17.77
CA LYS A 98 -6.22 4.33 17.45
C LYS A 98 -6.13 4.60 15.95
N ALA A 99 -5.04 4.18 15.32
CA ALA A 99 -4.80 4.37 13.89
C ALA A 99 -5.86 3.64 13.04
N THR A 100 -6.20 2.40 13.41
CA THR A 100 -7.24 1.61 12.74
C THR A 100 -8.62 2.25 12.88
N ALA A 101 -8.96 2.71 14.09
CA ALA A 101 -10.22 3.42 14.32
C ALA A 101 -10.29 4.75 13.54
N ALA A 102 -9.16 5.48 13.49
CA ALA A 102 -9.04 6.72 12.73
C ALA A 102 -9.15 6.49 11.21
N PHE A 103 -8.69 5.34 10.70
CA PHE A 103 -8.80 4.95 9.30
C PHE A 103 -10.22 4.49 8.91
N ALA A 104 -10.89 3.74 9.78
CA ALA A 104 -12.20 3.13 9.49
C ALA A 104 -13.27 4.16 9.12
N LYS A 105 -13.31 5.30 9.81
CA LYS A 105 -14.33 6.33 9.59
C LYS A 105 -14.21 7.03 8.22
N PRO A 106 -13.03 7.54 7.80
CA PRO A 106 -12.81 8.01 6.44
C PRO A 106 -13.08 6.95 5.37
N LEU A 107 -12.69 5.70 5.61
CA LEU A 107 -12.94 4.61 4.66
C LEU A 107 -14.44 4.37 4.44
N GLU A 108 -15.22 4.33 5.52
CA GLU A 108 -16.67 4.20 5.46
C GLU A 108 -17.33 5.37 4.70
N ILE A 109 -16.82 6.60 4.88
CA ILE A 109 -17.30 7.77 4.14
C ILE A 109 -17.07 7.60 2.64
N GLU A 110 -15.89 7.15 2.22
CA GLU A 110 -15.60 6.92 0.80
C GLU A 110 -16.43 5.77 0.22
N TRP A 111 -16.59 4.66 0.95
CA TRP A 111 -17.43 3.55 0.52
C TRP A 111 -18.90 3.95 0.32
N ARG A 112 -19.44 4.81 1.19
CA ARG A 112 -20.82 5.32 1.05
C ARG A 112 -21.04 6.21 -0.17
N LYS A 113 -19.98 6.67 -0.84
CA LYS A 113 -20.10 7.39 -2.12
C LYS A 113 -20.38 6.45 -3.29
N LEU A 114 -20.15 5.15 -3.13
CA LEU A 114 -20.47 4.16 -4.14
C LEU A 114 -22.00 3.97 -4.26
N PRO A 115 -22.50 3.66 -5.46
CA PRO A 115 -23.88 3.18 -5.60
C PRO A 115 -24.12 1.95 -4.72
N ALA A 116 -25.28 1.87 -4.07
CA ALA A 116 -25.61 0.74 -3.19
C ALA A 116 -25.48 -0.64 -3.91
N SER A 117 -25.74 -0.69 -5.21
CA SER A 117 -25.58 -1.89 -6.04
C SER A 117 -24.12 -2.34 -6.22
N ARG A 118 -23.14 -1.48 -5.93
CA ARG A 118 -21.70 -1.77 -6.04
C ARG A 118 -21.03 -1.96 -4.70
N LEU A 119 -21.60 -1.39 -3.63
CA LEU A 119 -20.97 -1.39 -2.30
C LEU A 119 -20.63 -2.82 -1.84
N ASP A 120 -21.61 -3.72 -1.83
CA ASP A 120 -21.43 -5.09 -1.34
C ASP A 120 -20.37 -5.85 -2.16
N ALA A 121 -20.35 -5.67 -3.49
CA ALA A 121 -19.38 -6.31 -4.36
C ALA A 121 -17.95 -5.79 -4.10
N VAL A 122 -17.79 -4.47 -3.98
CA VAL A 122 -16.49 -3.83 -3.74
C VAL A 122 -15.94 -4.16 -2.35
N THR A 123 -16.78 -4.13 -1.31
CA THR A 123 -16.33 -4.48 0.05
C THR A 123 -16.02 -5.96 0.18
N SER A 124 -16.80 -6.84 -0.48
CA SER A 124 -16.54 -8.29 -0.48
C SER A 124 -15.27 -8.65 -1.24
N ALA A 125 -14.91 -7.87 -2.28
CA ALA A 125 -13.70 -8.09 -3.06
C ALA A 125 -12.41 -7.97 -2.23
N VAL A 126 -12.43 -7.19 -1.14
CA VAL A 126 -11.29 -7.12 -0.19
C VAL A 126 -11.05 -8.46 0.50
N GLN A 127 -12.13 -9.19 0.83
CA GLN A 127 -12.08 -10.44 1.59
C GLN A 127 -11.97 -11.68 0.69
N ASN A 128 -12.52 -11.63 -0.52
CA ASN A 128 -12.46 -12.73 -1.49
C ASN A 128 -11.89 -12.29 -2.83
N GLN A 129 -10.62 -11.88 -2.83
CA GLN A 129 -9.93 -11.35 -4.02
C GLN A 129 -9.86 -12.34 -5.18
N LYS A 130 -9.72 -13.64 -4.87
CA LYS A 130 -9.52 -14.69 -5.87
C LYS A 130 -10.75 -14.87 -6.77
N ASP A 131 -11.94 -14.76 -6.20
CA ASP A 131 -13.20 -14.98 -6.92
C ASP A 131 -13.92 -13.66 -7.28
N ALA A 132 -13.38 -12.52 -6.87
CA ALA A 132 -13.94 -11.20 -7.16
C ALA A 132 -13.67 -10.76 -8.61
N GLN A 133 -14.54 -9.89 -9.12
CA GLN A 133 -14.30 -9.24 -10.40
C GLN A 133 -13.11 -8.27 -10.28
N PRO A 134 -12.20 -8.21 -11.27
CA PRO A 134 -11.04 -7.32 -11.22
C PRO A 134 -11.40 -5.85 -10.98
N ALA A 135 -12.52 -5.41 -11.54
CA ALA A 135 -13.05 -4.06 -11.36
C ALA A 135 -13.35 -3.74 -9.88
N ASP A 136 -13.91 -4.69 -9.14
CA ASP A 136 -14.29 -4.50 -7.74
C ASP A 136 -13.06 -4.51 -6.83
N VAL A 137 -12.11 -5.42 -7.09
CA VAL A 137 -10.80 -5.43 -6.40
C VAL A 137 -10.09 -4.10 -6.61
N CYS A 138 -9.98 -3.65 -7.86
CA CYS A 138 -9.28 -2.40 -8.15
C CYS A 138 -9.96 -1.19 -7.51
N THR A 139 -11.29 -1.11 -7.57
CA THR A 139 -12.06 -0.03 -6.93
C THR A 139 -11.82 -0.03 -5.42
N ALA A 140 -11.83 -1.20 -4.78
CA ALA A 140 -11.60 -1.32 -3.34
C ALA A 140 -10.21 -0.82 -2.94
N TYR A 141 -9.16 -1.27 -3.64
CA TYR A 141 -7.79 -0.88 -3.34
C TYR A 141 -7.50 0.59 -3.65
N GLN A 142 -8.07 1.14 -4.73
CA GLN A 142 -7.98 2.58 -5.00
C GLN A 142 -8.54 3.41 -3.83
N ILE A 143 -9.72 3.05 -3.31
CA ILE A 143 -10.33 3.73 -2.17
C ILE A 143 -9.46 3.59 -0.92
N ILE A 144 -9.02 2.36 -0.58
CA ILE A 144 -8.18 2.09 0.60
C ILE A 144 -6.89 2.91 0.56
N LEU A 145 -6.19 2.91 -0.58
CA LEU A 145 -4.91 3.60 -0.75
C LEU A 145 -5.08 5.13 -0.75
N ASP A 146 -6.12 5.65 -1.39
CA ASP A 146 -6.44 7.08 -1.37
C ASP A 146 -6.73 7.55 0.07
N VAL A 147 -7.50 6.79 0.84
CA VAL A 147 -7.79 7.10 2.25
C VAL A 147 -6.51 7.05 3.08
N ALA A 148 -5.74 5.96 2.99
CA ALA A 148 -4.51 5.78 3.76
C ALA A 148 -3.48 6.87 3.47
N TYR A 149 -3.36 7.29 2.21
CA TYR A 149 -2.52 8.40 1.78
C TYR A 149 -2.97 9.74 2.40
N ALA A 150 -4.27 10.02 2.37
CA ALA A 150 -4.84 11.29 2.80
C ALA A 150 -4.95 11.46 4.33
N MET A 151 -4.77 10.38 5.12
CA MET A 151 -4.85 10.46 6.59
C MET A 151 -3.81 11.44 7.16
N PRO A 152 -4.25 12.49 7.87
CA PRO A 152 -3.36 13.46 8.50
C PRO A 152 -2.87 12.98 9.87
N GLY A 153 -1.85 13.67 10.39
CA GLY A 153 -1.39 13.53 11.77
C GLY A 153 -0.75 12.18 12.12
N ASP A 154 -0.50 12.02 13.42
CA ASP A 154 0.23 10.85 13.96
C ASP A 154 -0.51 9.54 13.70
N GLU A 155 -1.84 9.53 13.81
CA GLU A 155 -2.67 8.35 13.56
C GLU A 155 -2.53 7.85 12.11
N GLY A 156 -2.44 8.77 11.13
CA GLY A 156 -2.16 8.42 9.74
C GLY A 156 -0.73 7.90 9.55
N ALA A 157 0.25 8.50 10.22
CA ALA A 157 1.62 8.03 10.19
C ALA A 157 1.74 6.60 10.76
N TRP A 158 1.10 6.34 11.89
CA TRP A 158 1.04 5.01 12.50
C TRP A 158 0.33 4.01 11.60
N PHE A 159 -0.84 4.35 11.07
CA PHE A 159 -1.59 3.44 10.19
C PHE A 159 -0.76 2.98 8.99
N ARG A 160 -0.18 3.94 8.25
CA ARG A 160 0.62 3.63 7.05
C ARG A 160 1.82 2.74 7.36
N ARG A 161 2.51 3.01 8.46
CA ARG A 161 3.68 2.21 8.85
C ARG A 161 3.28 0.82 9.33
N ASP A 162 2.26 0.72 10.18
CA ASP A 162 1.75 -0.57 10.65
C ASP A 162 1.29 -1.44 9.50
N PHE A 163 0.48 -0.88 8.60
CA PHE A 163 -0.05 -1.59 7.44
C PHE A 163 1.08 -2.10 6.55
N LEU A 164 2.09 -1.30 6.19
CA LEU A 164 3.21 -1.79 5.35
C LEU A 164 4.01 -2.93 5.99
N VAL A 165 4.17 -2.90 7.30
CA VAL A 165 4.97 -3.89 8.03
C VAL A 165 4.19 -5.17 8.30
N ASN A 166 2.89 -5.06 8.61
CA ASN A 166 2.08 -6.15 9.17
C ASN A 166 0.99 -6.68 8.23
N SER A 167 0.68 -6.02 7.11
CA SER A 167 -0.37 -6.49 6.17
C SER A 167 0.13 -7.39 5.03
N GLN A 168 1.44 -7.67 4.96
CA GLN A 168 2.00 -8.59 3.97
C GLN A 168 1.75 -10.05 4.40
N PRO A 169 1.33 -10.95 3.49
CA PRO A 169 1.12 -12.36 3.81
C PRO A 169 2.42 -12.99 4.33
N GLN A 170 2.32 -13.70 5.46
CA GLN A 170 3.39 -14.53 6.01
C GLN A 170 3.61 -15.80 5.19
#